data_AF-A0A1H5HSN9-F1
#
_entry.id   AF-A0A1H5HSN9-F1
#
_cell.length_a   1.000
_cell.length_b   1.000
_cell.length_c   1.000
_cell.angle_alpha   90.00
_cell.angle_beta   90.00
_cell.angle_gamma   90.00
#
_symmetry.space_group_name_H-M   'P 1'
#
loop_
_entity.id
_entity.type
_entity.pdbx_description
1 polymer ?
#
loop_
_entity_poly.entity_id
_entity_poly.type
_entity_poly.pdbx_seq_one_letter_code
_entity_poly.pdbx_strand_id
1 'polypeptide(L)'
;MEALDAGAIRAAMPCPPIGGGAAAGRIADALGTPNVIGEKASVTAFVVRRFVGRGLLVDLSANPEGTLHHPGQVAEVCRRADMADLVAADTPLGPDQAAARLGVRRVEFDHMVRLGWVRSPQSIEVRFGTSRAGAVDVALYTTASVDAIVPDHAEVDWELLRAVGKGRRSPLASLRPAPAAA
;
A
#
# COMPACT_ATOMS: atom_id res chain seq x y z
N MET A 1 5.30 32.63 11.14
CA MET A 1 4.38 31.75 10.40
C MET A 1 2.99 32.11 10.88
N GLU A 2 2.24 32.91 10.12
CA GLU A 2 0.85 33.21 10.46
C GLU A 2 0.04 31.92 10.39
N ALA A 3 -0.67 31.59 11.47
CA ALA A 3 -1.63 30.49 11.47
C ALA A 3 -2.79 30.90 10.56
N LEU A 4 -2.95 30.21 9.44
CA LEU A 4 -4.13 30.34 8.59
C LEU A 4 -5.39 30.10 9.44
N ASP A 5 -6.33 31.04 9.40
CA ASP A 5 -7.59 30.94 10.13
C ASP A 5 -8.38 29.70 9.68
N ALA A 6 -8.53 28.74 10.60
CA ALA A 6 -9.31 27.53 10.38
C ALA A 6 -10.79 27.83 10.04
N GLY A 7 -11.31 28.98 10.50
CA GLY A 7 -12.63 29.50 10.15
C GLY A 7 -12.72 29.89 8.68
N ALA A 8 -11.77 30.68 8.18
CA ALA A 8 -11.68 31.05 6.77
C ALA A 8 -11.47 29.85 5.83
N ILE A 9 -10.65 28.87 6.21
CA ILE A 9 -10.46 27.63 5.43
C ILE A 9 -11.77 26.82 5.40
N ARG A 10 -12.46 26.69 6.55
CA ARG A 10 -13.75 25.99 6.62
C ARG A 10 -14.85 26.71 5.85
N ALA A 11 -14.85 28.05 5.81
CA ALA A 11 -15.79 28.85 5.02
C ALA A 11 -15.51 28.78 3.50
N ALA A 12 -14.25 28.60 3.11
CA ALA A 12 -13.83 28.43 1.72
C ALA A 12 -14.07 27.00 1.17
N MET A 13 -14.33 26.01 2.04
CA MET A 13 -14.70 24.65 1.65
C MET A 13 -16.23 24.48 1.66
N PRO A 14 -16.92 24.50 0.51
CA PRO A 14 -18.38 24.36 0.46
C PRO A 14 -18.89 22.98 0.90
N CYS A 15 -17.99 22.01 1.08
CA CYS A 15 -18.32 20.69 1.59
C CYS A 15 -17.27 20.20 2.61
N PRO A 16 -17.68 19.47 3.66
CA PRO A 16 -16.76 18.94 4.65
C PRO A 16 -15.80 17.91 4.01
N PRO A 17 -14.56 17.78 4.53
CA PRO A 17 -13.63 16.76 4.07
C PRO A 17 -14.17 15.35 4.34
N ILE A 18 -13.74 14.39 3.52
CA ILE A 18 -14.15 12.99 3.64
C ILE A 18 -12.98 12.13 4.14
N GLY A 19 -13.29 11.11 4.94
CA GLY A 19 -12.29 10.15 5.42
C GLY A 19 -11.75 9.25 4.31
N GLY A 20 -10.55 8.70 4.50
CA GLY A 20 -9.90 7.78 3.55
C GLY A 20 -10.77 6.60 3.11
N GLY A 21 -11.60 6.03 3.99
CA GLY A 21 -12.54 4.97 3.62
C GLY A 21 -13.65 5.43 2.68
N ALA A 22 -14.18 6.64 2.88
CA ALA A 22 -15.19 7.23 2.00
C ALA A 22 -14.58 7.65 0.66
N ALA A 23 -13.34 8.15 0.66
CA ALA A 23 -12.59 8.41 -0.58
C ALA A 23 -12.34 7.11 -1.36
N ALA A 24 -11.94 6.03 -0.69
CA ALA A 24 -11.76 4.72 -1.30
C ALA A 24 -13.06 4.19 -1.92
N GLY A 25 -14.20 4.33 -1.23
CA GLY A 25 -15.52 3.99 -1.77
C GLY A 25 -15.81 4.73 -3.08
N ARG A 26 -15.61 6.06 -3.12
CA ARG A 26 -15.85 6.85 -4.35
C ARG A 26 -14.93 6.45 -5.51
N ILE A 27 -13.68 6.11 -5.23
CA ILE A 27 -12.75 5.61 -6.26
C ILE A 27 -13.21 4.25 -6.78
N ALA A 28 -13.63 3.35 -5.88
CA ALA A 28 -14.17 2.04 -6.22
C ALA A 28 -15.43 2.14 -7.08
N ASP A 29 -16.35 3.06 -6.73
CA ASP A 29 -17.56 3.35 -7.51
C ASP A 29 -17.21 3.87 -8.91
N ALA A 30 -16.25 4.79 -9.01
CA ALA A 30 -15.79 5.33 -10.29
C ALA A 30 -15.13 4.28 -11.21
N LEU A 31 -14.55 3.23 -10.62
CA LEU A 31 -14.00 2.08 -11.34
C LEU A 31 -15.05 1.01 -11.70
N GLY A 32 -16.31 1.19 -11.29
CA GLY A 32 -17.37 0.20 -11.51
C GLY A 32 -17.27 -1.04 -10.58
N THR A 33 -16.48 -0.95 -9.50
CA THR A 33 -16.27 -2.03 -8.53
C THR A 33 -16.58 -1.56 -7.11
N PRO A 34 -17.82 -1.14 -6.82
CA PRO A 34 -18.17 -0.47 -5.56
C PRO A 34 -17.80 -1.31 -4.33
N ASN A 35 -17.30 -0.65 -3.28
CA ASN A 35 -16.97 -1.32 -2.03
C ASN A 35 -18.26 -1.66 -1.25
N VAL A 36 -18.47 -2.94 -0.95
CA VAL A 36 -19.62 -3.41 -0.17
C VAL A 36 -19.20 -3.69 1.28
N ILE A 37 -20.03 -3.24 2.24
CA ILE A 37 -19.78 -3.48 3.66
C ILE A 37 -19.84 -4.98 3.96
N GLY A 38 -18.83 -5.50 4.65
CA GLY A 38 -18.73 -6.93 5.00
C GLY A 38 -18.06 -7.77 3.93
N GLU A 39 -17.79 -7.21 2.75
CA GLU A 39 -17.02 -7.85 1.68
C GLU A 39 -15.57 -7.33 1.65
N LYS A 40 -14.73 -8.05 0.91
CA LYS A 40 -13.37 -7.58 0.64
C LYS A 40 -13.45 -6.33 -0.25
N ALA A 41 -13.00 -5.20 0.28
CA ALA A 41 -12.96 -3.95 -0.48
C ALA A 41 -12.07 -4.06 -1.73
N SER A 42 -12.60 -3.55 -2.86
CA SER A 42 -11.88 -3.43 -4.13
C SER A 42 -10.81 -2.33 -4.05
N VAL A 43 -11.14 -1.20 -3.42
CA VAL A 43 -10.21 -0.10 -3.15
C VAL A 43 -10.17 0.17 -1.65
N THR A 44 -8.99 0.27 -1.06
CA THR A 44 -8.84 0.41 0.39
C THR A 44 -8.32 1.80 0.77
N ALA A 45 -8.49 2.21 2.03
CA ALA A 45 -7.87 3.44 2.54
C ALA A 45 -6.32 3.41 2.45
N PHE A 46 -5.69 2.24 2.34
CA PHE A 46 -4.27 2.11 2.06
C PHE A 46 -3.90 2.72 0.69
N VAL A 47 -4.68 2.43 -0.36
CA VAL A 47 -4.50 3.00 -1.70
C VAL A 47 -4.63 4.53 -1.64
N VAL A 48 -5.62 5.04 -0.91
CA VAL A 48 -5.82 6.48 -0.73
C VAL A 48 -4.60 7.14 -0.06
N ARG A 49 -4.00 6.51 0.96
CA ARG A 49 -2.75 7.00 1.58
C ARG A 49 -1.57 6.98 0.60
N ARG A 50 -1.52 6.04 -0.34
CA ARG A 50 -0.49 6.04 -1.40
C ARG A 50 -0.71 7.18 -2.38
N PHE A 51 -1.96 7.53 -2.70
CA PHE A 51 -2.27 8.70 -3.52
C PHE A 51 -1.81 10.00 -2.85
N VAL A 52 -1.82 10.08 -1.51
CA VAL A 52 -1.17 11.18 -0.79
C VAL A 52 0.35 11.18 -1.01
N GLY A 53 1.00 10.03 -0.84
CA GLY A 53 2.45 9.90 -1.08
C GLY A 53 2.87 10.22 -2.52
N ARG A 54 1.97 10.05 -3.49
CA ARG A 54 2.15 10.42 -4.91
C ARG A 54 1.80 11.88 -5.23
N GLY A 55 1.31 12.65 -4.25
CA GLY A 55 0.87 14.04 -4.44
C GLY A 55 -0.46 14.19 -5.21
N LEU A 56 -1.23 13.10 -5.36
CA LEU A 56 -2.54 13.13 -6.03
C LEU A 56 -3.66 13.60 -5.10
N LEU A 57 -3.51 13.37 -3.80
CA LEU A 57 -4.44 13.83 -2.77
C LEU A 57 -3.65 14.54 -1.66
N VAL A 58 -4.27 15.52 -1.02
CA VAL A 58 -3.73 16.12 0.19
C VAL A 58 -4.39 15.48 1.40
N ASP A 59 -3.59 15.12 2.40
CA ASP A 59 -4.11 14.79 3.71
C ASP A 59 -4.34 16.08 4.50
N LEU A 60 -5.61 16.37 4.77
CA LEU A 60 -6.08 17.50 5.55
C LEU A 60 -6.20 17.16 7.04
N SER A 61 -5.89 15.91 7.41
CA SER A 61 -5.88 15.50 8.81
C SER A 61 -4.64 16.02 9.52
N ALA A 62 -4.78 16.29 10.81
CA ALA A 62 -3.65 16.43 11.73
C ALA A 62 -3.38 15.12 12.49
N ASN A 63 -3.97 13.99 12.06
CA ASN A 63 -4.00 12.73 12.82
C ASN A 63 -3.46 11.56 11.98
N PRO A 64 -2.41 10.84 12.42
CA PRO A 64 -1.88 9.69 11.70
C PRO A 64 -2.85 8.50 11.56
N GLU A 65 -3.86 8.36 12.43
CA GLU A 65 -4.75 7.19 12.40
C GLU A 65 -5.73 7.20 11.22
N GLY A 66 -6.08 8.38 10.69
CA GLY A 66 -7.05 8.49 9.61
C GLY A 66 -6.85 9.76 8.78
N THR A 67 -6.87 9.59 7.46
CA THR A 67 -6.68 10.70 6.52
C THR A 67 -8.00 11.38 6.17
N LEU A 68 -7.93 12.69 5.94
CA LEU A 68 -9.06 13.52 5.49
C LEU A 68 -8.74 14.14 4.13
N HIS A 69 -9.68 14.13 3.20
CA HIS A 69 -9.45 14.57 1.83
C HIS A 69 -10.52 15.53 1.34
N HIS A 70 -10.12 16.47 0.48
CA HIS A 70 -11.05 17.36 -0.21
C HIS A 70 -11.88 16.55 -1.23
N PRO A 71 -13.22 16.56 -1.17
CA PRO A 71 -14.08 15.83 -2.11
C PRO A 71 -13.81 16.15 -3.58
N GLY A 72 -13.47 17.40 -3.90
CA GLY A 72 -13.11 17.83 -5.25
C GLY A 72 -11.82 17.18 -5.77
N GLN A 73 -10.79 17.01 -4.93
CA GLN A 73 -9.55 16.33 -5.34
C GLN A 73 -9.81 14.85 -5.60
N VAL A 74 -10.64 14.20 -4.77
CA VAL A 74 -11.06 12.81 -5.01
C VAL A 74 -11.81 12.71 -6.34
N ALA A 75 -12.70 13.64 -6.64
CA ALA A 75 -13.41 13.67 -7.92
C ALA A 75 -12.46 13.91 -9.13
N GLU A 76 -11.41 14.71 -8.97
CA GLU A 76 -10.36 14.88 -9.98
C GLU A 76 -9.60 13.59 -10.23
N VAL A 77 -9.19 12.89 -9.16
CA VAL A 77 -8.56 11.57 -9.26
C VAL A 77 -9.48 10.57 -9.97
N CYS A 78 -10.78 10.54 -9.62
CA CYS A 78 -11.77 9.68 -10.27
C CYS A 78 -11.92 9.90 -11.78
N ARG A 79 -11.53 11.07 -12.30
CA ARG A 79 -11.60 11.39 -13.74
C ARG A 79 -10.32 11.06 -14.51
N ARG A 80 -9.27 10.62 -13.82
CA ARG A 80 -8.00 10.29 -14.48
C ARG A 80 -8.13 9.05 -15.35
N ALA A 81 -7.57 9.10 -16.54
CA ALA A 81 -7.54 7.96 -17.46
C ALA A 81 -6.72 6.78 -16.90
N ASP A 82 -5.67 7.06 -16.12
CA ASP A 82 -4.77 6.06 -15.51
C ASP A 82 -5.20 5.63 -14.10
N MET A 83 -6.41 5.98 -13.65
CA MET A 83 -6.87 5.68 -12.28
C MET A 83 -6.80 4.18 -11.96
N ALA A 84 -7.23 3.33 -12.90
CA ALA A 84 -7.21 1.88 -12.71
C ALA A 84 -5.79 1.35 -12.50
N ASP A 85 -4.83 1.84 -13.28
CA ASP A 85 -3.42 1.46 -13.18
C ASP A 85 -2.80 1.94 -11.87
N LEU A 86 -3.13 3.16 -11.43
CA LEU A 86 -2.69 3.70 -10.15
C LEU A 86 -3.22 2.88 -8.96
N VAL A 87 -4.50 2.50 -8.99
CA VAL A 87 -5.10 1.62 -7.97
C VAL A 87 -4.46 0.24 -8.00
N ALA A 88 -4.24 -0.34 -9.17
CA ALA A 88 -3.59 -1.64 -9.31
C ALA A 88 -2.15 -1.60 -8.74
N ALA A 89 -1.39 -0.57 -9.09
CA ALA A 89 -0.02 -0.35 -8.60
C ALA A 89 0.06 -0.23 -7.07
N ASP A 90 -0.93 0.40 -6.45
CA ASP A 90 -0.96 0.64 -5.00
C ASP A 90 -1.82 -0.38 -4.23
N THR A 91 -2.36 -1.40 -4.91
CA THR A 91 -3.11 -2.47 -4.24
C THR A 91 -2.20 -3.18 -3.24
N PRO A 92 -2.62 -3.28 -1.96
CA PRO A 92 -1.77 -3.85 -0.92
C PRO A 92 -1.65 -5.36 -1.06
N LEU A 93 -0.42 -5.86 -0.89
CA LEU A 93 -0.09 -7.28 -0.83
C LEU A 93 0.47 -7.58 0.56
N GLY A 94 -0.09 -8.62 1.20
CA GLY A 94 0.56 -9.25 2.35
C GLY A 94 1.80 -10.05 1.91
N PRO A 95 2.65 -10.48 2.86
CA PRO A 95 3.92 -11.13 2.53
C PRO A 95 3.77 -12.41 1.68
N ASP A 96 2.75 -13.23 1.94
CA ASP A 96 2.47 -14.43 1.15
C ASP A 96 2.00 -14.08 -0.27
N GLN A 97 1.17 -13.05 -0.40
CA GLN A 97 0.69 -12.57 -1.71
C GLN A 97 1.83 -11.98 -2.54
N ALA A 98 2.74 -11.24 -1.90
CA ALA A 98 3.93 -10.69 -2.54
C ALA A 98 4.87 -11.80 -3.04
N ALA A 99 5.13 -12.82 -2.21
CA ALA A 99 5.93 -13.97 -2.61
C ALA A 99 5.29 -14.74 -3.79
N ALA A 100 3.98 -14.97 -3.72
CA ALA A 100 3.22 -15.62 -4.79
C ALA A 100 3.29 -14.82 -6.11
N ARG A 101 3.19 -13.49 -6.03
CA ARG A 101 3.28 -12.60 -7.20
C ARG A 101 4.64 -12.70 -7.91
N LEU A 102 5.73 -12.85 -7.14
CA LEU A 102 7.08 -13.07 -7.69
C LEU A 102 7.32 -14.51 -8.18
N GLY A 103 6.44 -15.44 -7.84
CA GLY A 103 6.61 -16.87 -8.09
C GLY A 103 7.68 -17.53 -7.21
N VAL A 104 8.02 -16.93 -6.07
CA VAL A 104 9.07 -17.42 -5.16
C VAL A 104 8.49 -17.95 -3.86
N ARG A 105 9.30 -18.71 -3.10
CA ARG A 105 8.90 -19.16 -1.76
C ARG A 105 8.83 -17.98 -0.80
N ARG A 106 7.98 -18.09 0.23
CA ARG A 106 7.85 -17.09 1.30
C ARG A 106 9.18 -16.70 1.95
N VAL A 107 10.07 -17.69 2.15
CA VAL A 107 11.43 -17.48 2.70
C VAL A 107 12.32 -16.63 1.80
N GLU A 108 12.14 -16.70 0.47
CA GLU A 108 12.89 -15.84 -0.44
C GLU A 108 12.45 -14.39 -0.29
N PHE A 109 11.14 -14.15 -0.19
CA PHE A 109 10.62 -12.81 0.07
C PHE A 109 11.09 -12.27 1.43
N ASP A 110 11.17 -13.10 2.48
CA ASP A 110 11.78 -12.69 3.75
C ASP A 110 13.25 -12.28 3.61
N HIS A 111 14.02 -12.99 2.77
CA HIS A 111 15.38 -12.58 2.48
C HIS A 111 15.43 -11.25 1.72
N MET A 112 14.51 -10.98 0.79
CA MET A 112 14.44 -9.69 0.08
C MET A 112 14.12 -8.54 1.04
N VAL A 113 13.19 -8.74 1.98
CA VAL A 113 12.89 -7.77 3.05
C VAL A 113 14.13 -7.53 3.91
N ARG A 114 14.81 -8.60 4.36
CA ARG A 114 16.07 -8.52 5.13
C ARG A 114 17.17 -7.78 4.36
N LEU A 115 17.25 -7.97 3.05
CA LEU A 115 18.23 -7.33 2.18
C LEU A 115 17.89 -5.86 1.88
N GLY A 116 16.66 -5.43 2.23
CA GLY A 116 16.18 -4.07 2.02
C GLY A 116 15.68 -3.78 0.61
N TRP A 117 15.49 -4.82 -0.22
CA TRP A 117 15.03 -4.70 -1.61
C TRP A 117 13.57 -4.24 -1.70
N VAL A 118 12.79 -4.51 -0.66
CA VAL A 118 11.43 -4.05 -0.54
C VAL A 118 11.19 -3.57 0.88
N ARG A 119 10.49 -2.45 1.02
CA ARG A 119 10.11 -1.87 2.31
C ARG A 119 8.60 -1.80 2.41
N SER A 120 8.09 -2.14 3.59
CA SER A 120 6.67 -2.05 3.90
C SER A 120 6.30 -0.58 4.17
N PRO A 121 5.49 0.08 3.32
CA PRO A 121 5.01 1.43 3.61
C PRO A 121 4.05 1.51 4.81
N GLN A 122 3.43 0.41 5.21
CA GLN A 122 2.46 0.37 6.30
C GLN A 122 2.35 -1.03 6.89
N SER A 123 1.99 -1.15 8.17
CA SER A 123 1.45 -2.38 8.75
C SER A 123 -0.04 -2.23 9.06
N ILE A 124 -0.77 -3.33 9.09
CA ILE A 124 -2.14 -3.39 9.61
C ILE A 124 -2.24 -4.42 10.72
N GLU A 125 -2.93 -4.08 11.80
CA GLU A 125 -3.29 -5.04 12.83
C GLU A 125 -4.36 -5.99 12.27
N VAL A 126 -4.04 -7.29 12.17
CA VAL A 126 -4.99 -8.34 11.82
C VAL A 126 -5.28 -9.15 13.06
N ARG A 127 -6.55 -9.26 13.43
CA ARG A 127 -7.00 -10.06 14.58
C ARG A 127 -7.37 -11.46 14.13
N PHE A 128 -6.69 -12.46 14.70
CA PHE A 128 -7.09 -13.85 14.57
C PHE A 128 -7.94 -14.24 15.79
N GLY A 129 -9.23 -14.50 15.55
CA GLY A 129 -10.18 -14.85 16.61
C GLY A 129 -10.76 -13.65 17.39
N THR A 130 -11.47 -13.93 18.48
CA THR A 130 -12.24 -12.93 19.25
C THR A 130 -11.45 -12.29 20.41
N SER A 131 -10.20 -12.69 20.66
CA SER A 131 -9.42 -12.20 21.80
C SER A 131 -8.35 -11.17 21.38
N ARG A 132 -8.09 -10.20 22.27
CA ARG A 132 -7.04 -9.17 22.12
C ARG A 132 -5.61 -9.75 22.05
N ALA A 133 -5.43 -11.02 22.42
CA ALA A 133 -4.13 -11.69 22.46
C ALA A 133 -3.69 -12.25 21.09
N GLY A 134 -4.54 -12.19 20.05
CA GLY A 134 -4.28 -12.74 18.72
C GLY A 134 -4.12 -11.70 17.62
N ALA A 135 -3.86 -10.44 17.96
CA ALA A 135 -3.64 -9.37 17.01
C ALA A 135 -2.18 -9.38 16.52
N VAL A 136 -1.98 -9.47 15.20
CA VAL A 136 -0.66 -9.49 14.57
C VAL A 136 -0.57 -8.34 13.57
N ASP A 137 0.49 -7.56 13.66
CA ASP A 137 0.80 -6.56 12.65
C ASP A 137 1.34 -7.23 11.38
N VAL A 138 0.60 -7.08 10.30
CA VAL A 138 0.98 -7.57 8.97
C VAL A 138 1.50 -6.42 8.13
N ALA A 139 2.75 -6.52 7.70
CA ALA A 139 3.36 -5.62 6.73
C ALA A 139 2.64 -5.69 5.38
N LEU A 140 2.30 -4.53 4.82
CA LEU A 140 1.69 -4.40 3.50
C LEU A 140 2.67 -3.76 2.52
N TYR A 141 2.80 -4.37 1.36
CA TYR A 141 3.62 -3.90 0.25
C TYR A 141 2.73 -3.41 -0.89
N THR A 142 3.17 -2.41 -1.65
CA THR A 142 2.44 -2.05 -2.87
C THR A 142 2.76 -3.05 -3.96
N THR A 143 1.78 -3.32 -4.83
CA THR A 143 1.98 -4.17 -6.01
C THR A 143 3.15 -3.67 -6.86
N ALA A 144 3.25 -2.35 -7.07
CA ALA A 144 4.35 -1.73 -7.80
C ALA A 144 5.72 -1.94 -7.12
N SER A 145 5.81 -1.85 -5.78
CA SER A 145 7.08 -2.10 -5.08
C SER A 145 7.53 -3.55 -5.19
N VAL A 146 6.59 -4.50 -5.31
CA VAL A 146 6.91 -5.92 -5.51
C VAL A 146 7.31 -6.18 -6.96
N ASP A 147 6.60 -5.58 -7.92
CA ASP A 147 6.90 -5.73 -9.35
C ASP A 147 8.26 -5.12 -9.74
N ALA A 148 8.67 -4.05 -9.06
CA ALA A 148 9.96 -3.40 -9.29
C ALA A 148 11.16 -4.26 -8.86
N ILE A 149 11.00 -5.23 -7.95
CA ILE A 149 12.12 -6.01 -7.42
C ILE A 149 12.85 -6.76 -8.55
N VAL A 150 12.12 -7.35 -9.50
CA VAL A 150 12.71 -8.12 -10.60
C VAL A 150 13.58 -7.26 -11.52
N PRO A 151 13.08 -6.14 -12.10
CA PRO A 151 13.90 -5.27 -12.92
C PRO A 151 15.01 -4.54 -12.13
N ASP A 152 14.79 -4.17 -10.87
CA ASP A 152 15.79 -3.48 -10.04
C ASP A 152 16.95 -4.39 -9.62
N HIS A 153 16.71 -5.71 -9.60
CA HIS A 153 17.71 -6.73 -9.27
C HIS A 153 17.93 -7.69 -10.44
N ALA A 154 18.30 -7.13 -11.60
CA ALA A 154 18.60 -7.89 -12.82
C ALA A 154 19.85 -8.80 -12.68
N GLU A 155 20.69 -8.56 -11.67
CA GLU A 155 21.83 -9.40 -11.32
C GLU A 155 21.44 -10.77 -10.73
N VAL A 156 20.18 -10.95 -10.33
CA VAL A 156 19.68 -12.19 -9.73
C VAL A 156 19.19 -13.16 -10.80
N ASP A 157 19.60 -14.42 -10.69
CA ASP A 157 19.00 -15.51 -11.47
C ASP A 157 17.60 -15.84 -10.91
N TRP A 158 16.60 -15.16 -11.46
CA TRP A 158 15.20 -15.30 -11.06
C TRP A 158 14.60 -16.66 -11.40
N GLU A 159 15.06 -17.31 -12.46
CA GLU A 159 14.59 -18.66 -12.81
C GLU A 159 15.09 -19.68 -11.79
N LEU A 160 16.37 -19.62 -11.42
CA LEU A 160 16.94 -20.43 -10.36
C LEU A 160 16.22 -20.20 -9.04
N LEU A 161 15.98 -18.93 -8.69
CA LEU A 161 15.31 -18.57 -7.43
C LEU A 161 13.88 -19.13 -7.35
N ARG A 162 13.12 -19.08 -8.44
CA ARG A 162 11.77 -19.66 -8.54
C ARG A 162 11.79 -21.19 -8.52
N ALA A 163 12.85 -21.80 -9.03
CA ALA A 163 13.02 -23.25 -9.06
C ALA A 163 13.49 -23.87 -7.72
N VAL A 164 13.85 -23.06 -6.71
CA VAL A 164 14.38 -23.59 -5.45
C VAL A 164 13.33 -24.41 -4.70
N GLY A 165 13.51 -25.73 -4.67
CA GLY A 165 12.61 -26.66 -3.99
C GLY A 165 12.64 -26.55 -2.46
N LYS A 166 11.61 -27.10 -1.79
CA LYS A 166 11.49 -27.14 -0.32
C LYS A 166 12.74 -27.78 0.33
N GLY A 167 13.18 -27.25 1.47
CA GLY A 167 14.34 -27.76 2.21
C GLY A 167 15.72 -27.36 1.65
N ARG A 168 15.77 -26.74 0.48
CA ARG A 168 17.02 -26.18 -0.07
C ARG A 168 17.28 -24.77 0.47
N ARG A 169 18.54 -24.49 0.79
CA ARG A 169 19.01 -23.18 1.23
C ARG A 169 18.80 -22.15 0.11
N SER A 170 18.31 -20.98 0.48
CA SER A 170 18.13 -19.85 -0.42
C SER A 170 19.48 -19.35 -0.96
N PRO A 171 19.60 -19.06 -2.27
CA PRO A 171 20.74 -18.32 -2.84
C PRO A 171 20.93 -16.93 -2.20
N LEU A 172 19.84 -16.28 -1.77
CA LEU A 172 19.85 -14.96 -1.14
C LEU A 172 20.39 -14.98 0.30
N ALA A 173 20.48 -16.16 0.92
CA ALA A 173 20.91 -16.29 2.31
C ALA A 173 22.37 -15.83 2.54
N SER A 174 23.21 -15.90 1.51
CA SER A 174 24.63 -15.50 1.60
C SER A 174 24.85 -14.01 1.34
N LEU A 175 23.85 -13.31 0.80
CA LEU A 175 23.95 -11.88 0.50
C LEU A 175 23.86 -11.05 1.77
N ARG A 176 24.65 -9.97 1.79
CA ARG A 176 24.63 -8.98 2.88
C ARG A 176 23.61 -7.90 2.57
N PRO A 177 22.85 -7.40 3.57
CA PRO A 177 21.95 -6.28 3.38
C PRO A 177 22.70 -5.04 2.90
N ALA A 178 22.04 -4.22 2.08
CA ALA A 178 22.54 -2.88 1.79
C ALA A 178 22.64 -2.07 3.10
N PRO A 179 23.65 -1.20 3.26
CA PRO A 179 23.69 -0.29 4.40
C PRO A 179 22.41 0.56 4.42
N ALA A 180 21.85 0.78 5.61
CA ALA A 180 20.66 1.60 5.75
C ALA A 180 20.94 3.01 5.19
N ALA A 181 20.14 3.44 4.22
CA ALA A 181 20.17 4.82 3.75
C ALA A 181 19.92 5.75 4.95
N ALA A 182 20.82 6.71 5.14
CA ALA A 182 20.81 7.72 6.20
C ALA A 182 19.67 8.73 6.01
#